data_AF-A0A8C6KRT2-F1
#
_entry.id   AF-A0A8C6KRT2-F1
#
_cell.length_a   1.000
_cell.length_b   1.000
_cell.length_c   1.000
_cell.angle_alpha   90.00
_cell.angle_beta   90.00
_cell.angle_gamma   90.00
#
_symmetry.space_group_name_H-M   'P 1'
#
loop_
_entity.id
_entity.type
_entity.pdbx_description
1 polymer ?
#
loop_
_entity_poly.entity_id
_entity_poly.type
_entity_poly.pdbx_seq_one_letter_code
_entity_poly.pdbx_strand_id
1 'polypeptide(L)'
;RCSGSSVFGGDVSEGGEEGELEEKQTFSDPSRRLELRFRPQDPFCHSVCGNRLPSTNLLLRVRRRVRKKDPKDAEIQMDIVGIIATTYKFQGMVDFQCLAVNSLNGEDTSLYDKIILRKAESPAFFEQDVPNFLPPAIFSRLDCPVDYFYRPDSQQKTTRVRKNLIGLARARRQNNAVFVSFNDPSVPTECLPAAKQNWARFCMKESDRRAEANIREMFERRPIWSRNALKANTNIHPEKLKLLLPLFAYYMVTGPWRCLWVRLGYDPRKNPDSKKYQMLDYRIRCSSKYGHTVPNIPVKAKRSAHNYSLSITLNKAVPQAANVMDSLSQDGPSTSRAPLPESSYIFRDGMLPPHRQMFYQLCDLEVDSIKDVIEQNSGNERACDERDGWCVVGTTDKLRDLISAMIRKVVREKKPGTCKNKPSICKILSSACVLPVRFAISQ
;
A
#
# COMPACT_ATOMS: atom_id res chain seq x y z
N ARG A 1 31.20 -15.64 20.73
CA ARG A 1 31.10 -17.09 20.43
C ARG A 1 30.53 -17.77 21.65
N CYS A 2 29.21 -17.95 21.71
CA CYS A 2 28.57 -18.82 22.68
C CYS A 2 27.93 -19.95 21.88
N SER A 3 28.72 -21.00 21.64
CA SER A 3 28.21 -22.30 21.18
C SER A 3 27.61 -23.00 22.39
N GLY A 4 26.34 -22.70 22.66
CA GLY A 4 25.52 -23.42 23.62
C GLY A 4 24.33 -23.99 22.88
N SER A 5 24.36 -25.29 22.61
CA SER A 5 23.19 -26.04 22.17
C SER A 5 22.30 -26.25 23.38
N SER A 6 21.51 -25.23 23.75
CA SER A 6 20.42 -25.40 24.70
C SER A 6 19.22 -25.97 23.95
N VAL A 7 18.97 -27.26 24.14
CA VAL A 7 17.68 -27.88 23.84
C VAL A 7 16.68 -27.26 24.81
N PHE A 8 15.96 -26.23 24.36
CA PHE A 8 14.74 -25.81 25.03
C PHE A 8 13.70 -26.89 24.77
N GLY A 9 13.61 -27.86 25.70
CA GLY A 9 12.42 -28.67 25.88
C GLY A 9 11.32 -27.76 26.44
N GLY A 10 10.58 -27.14 25.53
CA GLY A 10 9.42 -26.30 25.81
C GLY A 10 8.34 -26.60 24.79
N ASP A 11 7.54 -27.61 25.12
CA ASP A 11 6.12 -27.74 24.83
C ASP A 11 5.56 -27.29 23.45
N VAL A 12 5.25 -28.29 22.62
CA VAL A 12 4.11 -28.25 21.67
C VAL A 12 2.77 -28.10 22.41
N SER A 13 2.77 -28.11 23.74
CA SER A 13 1.61 -27.91 24.62
C SER A 13 1.11 -26.46 24.67
N GLU A 14 1.80 -25.48 24.08
CA GLU A 14 1.37 -24.06 24.10
C GLU A 14 0.45 -23.66 22.93
N GLY A 15 0.30 -24.50 21.91
CA GLY A 15 -0.67 -24.33 20.84
C GLY A 15 -1.72 -25.44 20.89
N GLY A 16 -2.95 -25.10 21.31
CA GLY A 16 -4.08 -26.03 21.20
C GLY A 16 -4.40 -26.38 19.74
N GLU A 17 -5.55 -27.03 19.49
CA GLU A 17 -5.99 -27.46 18.14
C GLU A 17 -5.91 -26.37 17.05
N GLU A 18 -5.98 -25.08 17.43
CA GLU A 18 -5.80 -23.94 16.54
C GLU A 18 -4.37 -23.79 15.97
N GLY A 19 -3.34 -24.10 16.75
CA GLY A 19 -1.93 -24.05 16.31
C GLY A 19 -1.63 -25.08 15.22
N GLU A 20 -2.15 -26.30 15.36
CA GLU A 20 -2.01 -27.34 14.33
C GLU A 20 -2.74 -27.00 13.02
N LEU A 21 -3.85 -26.27 13.10
CA LEU A 21 -4.62 -25.81 11.93
C LEU A 21 -3.89 -24.69 11.18
N GLU A 22 -3.29 -23.73 11.89
CA GLU A 22 -2.47 -22.66 11.29
C GLU A 22 -1.18 -23.21 10.65
N GLU A 23 -0.54 -24.20 11.27
CA GLU A 23 0.62 -24.89 10.69
C GLU A 23 0.27 -25.61 9.38
N LYS A 24 -0.85 -26.35 9.35
CA LYS A 24 -1.32 -27.04 8.14
C LYS A 24 -1.65 -26.07 7.01
N GLN A 25 -2.25 -24.92 7.32
CA GLN A 25 -2.51 -23.87 6.33
C GLN A 25 -1.22 -23.23 5.82
N THR A 26 -0.26 -22.95 6.71
CA THR A 26 1.03 -22.35 6.34
C THR A 26 1.86 -23.32 5.49
N PHE A 27 1.81 -24.62 5.76
CA PHE A 27 2.48 -25.62 4.93
C PHE A 27 1.87 -25.71 3.51
N SER A 28 0.57 -25.48 3.37
CA SER A 28 -0.13 -25.50 2.09
C SER A 28 0.22 -24.32 1.17
N ASP A 29 0.66 -23.19 1.73
CA ASP A 29 1.04 -21.98 1.00
C ASP A 29 2.56 -21.73 1.11
N PRO A 30 3.35 -22.08 0.08
CA PRO A 30 4.79 -21.85 0.05
C PRO A 30 5.23 -20.40 0.28
N SER A 31 4.35 -19.42 0.02
CA SER A 31 4.64 -18.01 0.18
C SER A 31 4.56 -17.52 1.62
N ARG A 32 3.97 -18.29 2.53
CA ARG A 32 3.84 -17.93 3.94
C ARG A 32 5.05 -18.37 4.76
N ARG A 33 5.36 -17.56 5.75
CA ARG A 33 6.32 -17.87 6.81
C ARG A 33 5.60 -18.46 8.00
N LEU A 34 6.27 -19.35 8.71
CA LEU A 34 5.72 -19.95 9.92
C LEU A 34 5.81 -18.93 11.05
N GLU A 35 4.68 -18.58 11.65
CA GLU A 35 4.64 -17.64 12.79
C GLU A 35 4.80 -18.42 14.10
N LEU A 36 5.61 -17.88 15.01
CA LEU A 36 5.78 -18.39 16.37
C LEU A 36 5.58 -17.25 17.36
N ARG A 37 4.70 -17.43 18.34
CA ARG A 37 4.45 -16.46 19.41
C ARG A 37 4.94 -17.03 20.73
N PHE A 38 5.83 -16.31 21.40
CA PHE A 38 6.34 -16.69 22.73
C PHE A 38 5.33 -16.44 23.87
N ARG A 39 4.26 -15.69 23.59
CA ARG A 39 3.18 -15.41 24.54
C ARG A 39 1.84 -15.60 23.83
N PRO A 40 1.41 -16.86 23.59
CA PRO A 40 0.23 -17.15 22.76
C PRO A 40 -1.06 -16.56 23.33
N GLN A 41 -1.14 -16.40 24.65
CA GLN A 41 -2.29 -15.81 25.34
C GLN A 41 -2.33 -14.27 25.29
N ASP A 42 -1.25 -13.61 24.86
CA ASP A 42 -1.24 -12.16 24.69
C ASP A 42 -1.57 -11.79 23.22
N PRO A 43 -2.70 -11.11 22.95
CA PRO A 43 -3.05 -10.67 21.61
C PRO A 43 -2.12 -9.59 21.04
N PHE A 44 -1.36 -8.89 21.88
CA PHE A 44 -0.37 -7.88 21.47
C PHE A 44 1.04 -8.46 21.28
N CYS A 45 1.22 -9.78 21.46
CA CYS A 45 2.51 -10.41 21.23
C CYS A 45 2.83 -10.47 19.74
N HIS A 46 3.90 -9.76 19.34
CA HIS A 46 4.39 -9.85 17.97
C HIS A 46 5.08 -11.20 17.77
N SER A 47 4.72 -11.90 16.69
CA SER A 47 5.30 -13.20 16.32
C SER A 47 6.70 -13.06 15.72
N VAL A 48 7.55 -14.06 15.94
CA VAL A 48 8.76 -14.28 15.13
C VAL A 48 8.41 -15.15 13.93
N CYS A 49 8.99 -14.85 12.77
CA CYS A 49 8.67 -15.54 11.52
C CYS A 49 9.79 -16.49 11.09
N GLY A 50 9.47 -17.75 10.82
CA GLY A 50 10.36 -18.78 10.30
C GLY A 50 10.35 -18.81 8.78
N ASN A 51 11.53 -18.76 8.17
CA ASN A 51 11.70 -18.86 6.71
C ASN A 51 11.60 -20.32 6.27
N ARG A 52 10.79 -20.57 5.24
CA ARG A 52 10.64 -21.90 4.62
C ARG A 52 11.85 -22.20 3.74
N LEU A 53 12.57 -23.28 4.01
CA LEU A 53 13.73 -23.72 3.24
C LEU A 53 13.50 -25.15 2.72
N PRO A 54 13.81 -25.42 1.44
CA PRO A 54 13.90 -26.80 0.97
C PRO A 54 15.10 -27.48 1.64
N SER A 55 14.94 -28.74 2.04
CA SER A 55 15.99 -29.54 2.65
C SER A 55 15.93 -30.99 2.17
N THR A 56 17.01 -31.73 2.35
CA THR A 56 17.12 -33.17 2.03
C THR A 56 17.70 -33.90 3.23
N ASN A 57 17.30 -33.50 4.44
CA ASN A 57 17.86 -34.05 5.67
C ASN A 57 17.24 -35.43 5.95
N LEU A 58 18.02 -36.38 6.46
CA LEU A 58 17.51 -37.70 6.84
C LEU A 58 17.08 -37.70 8.31
N LEU A 59 15.88 -38.22 8.58
CA LEU A 59 15.42 -38.50 9.94
C LEU A 59 15.87 -39.91 10.33
N LEU A 60 16.74 -40.00 11.32
CA LEU A 60 17.27 -41.27 11.84
C LEU A 60 16.61 -41.60 13.18
N ARG A 61 16.11 -42.83 13.32
CA ARG A 61 15.73 -43.40 14.61
C ARG A 61 16.91 -44.18 15.15
N VAL A 62 17.51 -43.69 16.22
CA VAL A 62 18.63 -44.35 16.90
C VAL A 62 18.09 -45.09 18.13
N ARG A 63 18.31 -46.40 18.19
CA ARG A 63 18.00 -47.24 19.36
C ARG A 63 19.31 -47.67 19.99
N ARG A 64 19.52 -47.26 21.25
CA ARG A 64 20.66 -47.70 22.05
C ARG A 64 20.19 -48.72 23.09
N ARG A 65 20.73 -49.95 23.04
CA ARG A 65 20.51 -50.98 24.05
C ARG A 65 21.79 -51.13 24.86
N VAL A 66 21.70 -51.05 26.18
CA VAL A 66 22.84 -51.19 27.09
C VAL A 66 22.61 -52.41 27.99
N ARG A 67 23.64 -53.23 28.20
CA ARG A 67 23.54 -54.38 29.09
C ARG A 67 23.63 -53.93 30.56
N LYS A 68 22.78 -54.51 31.42
CA LYS A 68 22.66 -54.12 32.84
C LYS A 68 23.95 -54.27 33.66
N LYS A 69 24.90 -55.11 33.21
CA LYS A 69 26.17 -55.41 33.90
C LYS A 69 27.37 -54.62 33.38
N ASP A 70 27.30 -54.05 32.17
CA ASP A 70 28.38 -53.24 31.61
C ASP A 70 27.80 -52.05 30.83
N PRO A 71 27.78 -50.85 31.42
CA PRO A 71 27.29 -49.63 30.79
C PRO A 71 28.06 -49.21 29.53
N LYS A 72 29.26 -49.76 29.30
CA LYS A 72 30.12 -49.46 28.15
C LYS A 72 29.83 -50.33 26.93
N ASP A 73 29.19 -51.49 27.12
CA ASP A 73 28.74 -52.38 26.05
C ASP A 73 27.34 -51.94 25.57
N ALA A 74 27.31 -51.02 24.61
CA ALA A 74 26.09 -50.47 24.03
C ALA A 74 25.93 -50.87 22.56
N GLU A 75 24.85 -51.59 22.25
CA GLU A 75 24.44 -51.88 20.88
C GLU A 75 23.62 -50.71 20.35
N ILE A 76 24.08 -50.10 19.24
CA ILE A 76 23.41 -48.97 18.59
C ILE A 76 22.85 -49.43 17.25
N GLN A 77 21.53 -49.41 17.11
CA GLN A 77 20.82 -49.63 15.86
C GLN A 77 20.31 -48.29 15.32
N MET A 78 20.50 -48.05 14.01
CA MET A 78 20.03 -46.84 13.34
C MET A 78 19.14 -47.20 12.15
N ASP A 79 17.91 -46.68 12.13
CA ASP A 79 16.98 -46.85 11.01
C ASP A 79 16.69 -45.47 10.36
N ILE A 80 16.73 -45.38 9.02
CA ILE A 80 16.23 -44.20 8.31
C ILE A 80 14.70 -44.25 8.31
N VAL A 81 14.07 -43.25 8.93
CA VAL A 81 12.60 -43.15 9.04
C VAL A 81 12.00 -42.34 7.91
N GLY A 82 12.74 -41.38 7.37
CA GLY A 82 12.26 -40.56 6.26
C GLY A 82 13.20 -39.43 5.87
N ILE A 83 12.77 -38.65 4.88
CA ILE A 83 13.47 -37.48 4.38
C ILE A 83 12.66 -36.23 4.75
N ILE A 84 13.32 -35.27 5.40
CA ILE A 84 12.77 -33.96 5.70
C ILE A 84 13.00 -33.09 4.46
N ALA A 85 11.93 -32.89 3.69
CA ALA A 85 11.95 -32.12 2.44
C ALA A 85 11.87 -30.59 2.66
N THR A 86 11.35 -30.16 3.82
CA THR A 86 11.12 -28.75 4.14
C THR A 86 11.49 -28.50 5.59
N THR A 87 12.22 -27.43 5.83
CA THR A 87 12.61 -26.99 7.18
C THR A 87 12.33 -25.51 7.32
N TYR A 88 11.68 -25.11 8.41
CA TYR A 88 11.51 -23.70 8.75
C TYR A 88 12.64 -23.28 9.68
N LYS A 89 13.31 -22.17 9.37
CA LYS A 89 14.36 -21.59 10.23
C LYS A 89 14.00 -20.18 10.68
N PHE A 90 13.98 -19.97 11.98
CA PHE A 90 13.77 -18.67 12.62
C PHE A 90 15.10 -17.93 12.72
N GLN A 91 15.51 -17.30 11.62
CA GLN A 91 16.77 -16.53 11.55
C GLN A 91 16.55 -15.03 11.76
N GLY A 92 15.30 -14.58 11.69
CA GLY A 92 14.91 -13.20 11.96
C GLY A 92 15.00 -12.86 13.44
N MET A 93 15.20 -11.58 13.72
CA MET A 93 15.15 -11.03 15.07
C MET A 93 13.70 -10.90 15.54
N VAL A 94 13.50 -11.01 16.85
CA VAL A 94 12.19 -10.71 17.45
C VAL A 94 11.94 -9.21 17.34
N ASP A 95 10.71 -8.84 16.97
CA ASP A 95 10.29 -7.45 16.93
C ASP A 95 10.20 -6.86 18.36
N PHE A 96 10.14 -5.53 18.46
CA PHE A 96 9.91 -4.87 19.75
C PHE A 96 8.56 -5.30 20.33
N GLN A 97 8.53 -5.59 21.62
CA GLN A 97 7.32 -5.97 22.36
C GLN A 97 6.89 -4.80 23.22
N CYS A 98 5.58 -4.55 23.29
CA CYS A 98 5.00 -3.52 24.13
C CYS A 98 3.86 -4.15 24.93
N LEU A 99 3.96 -4.13 26.25
CA LEU A 99 2.94 -4.67 27.14
C LEU A 99 1.85 -3.62 27.37
N ALA A 100 0.60 -4.06 27.44
CA ALA A 100 -0.55 -3.22 27.78
C ALA A 100 -0.57 -2.88 29.28
N VAL A 101 0.40 -2.09 29.72
CA VAL A 101 0.57 -1.65 31.12
C VAL A 101 0.71 -0.13 31.13
N ASN A 102 0.05 0.51 32.10
CA ASN A 102 0.20 1.92 32.38
C ASN A 102 0.92 2.11 33.71
N SER A 103 2.13 2.68 33.67
CA SER A 103 2.95 2.95 34.85
C SER A 103 2.80 4.41 35.24
N LEU A 104 1.81 4.73 36.07
CA LEU A 104 1.63 6.08 36.64
C LEU A 104 2.23 6.11 38.03
N ASN A 105 3.12 7.09 38.30
CA ASN A 105 3.73 7.31 39.62
C ASN A 105 4.46 6.09 40.21
N GLY A 106 4.90 5.14 39.39
CA GLY A 106 5.57 3.91 39.82
C GLY A 106 4.65 2.74 40.15
N GLU A 107 3.33 2.90 40.00
CA GLU A 107 2.37 1.80 40.07
C GLU A 107 2.00 1.30 38.67
N ASP A 108 2.22 0.01 38.44
CA ASP A 108 1.92 -0.66 37.17
C ASP A 108 0.47 -1.16 37.15
N THR A 109 -0.37 -0.54 36.33
CA THR A 109 -1.76 -0.97 36.13
C THR A 109 -1.92 -1.71 34.79
N SER A 110 -2.45 -2.94 34.85
CA SER A 110 -2.80 -3.72 33.65
C SER A 110 -3.95 -3.08 32.87
N LEU A 111 -3.80 -2.97 31.54
CA LEU A 111 -4.82 -2.43 30.63
C LEU A 111 -5.60 -3.51 29.88
N TYR A 112 -5.19 -4.77 29.94
CA TYR A 112 -5.75 -5.86 29.14
C TYR A 112 -7.27 -5.96 29.25
N ASP A 113 -7.83 -5.91 30.47
CA ASP A 113 -9.28 -6.00 30.67
C ASP A 113 -10.03 -4.72 30.30
N LYS A 114 -9.33 -3.58 30.14
CA LYS A 114 -9.91 -2.31 29.70
C LYS A 114 -9.97 -2.19 28.18
N ILE A 115 -9.07 -2.86 27.47
CA ILE A 115 -8.92 -2.72 26.01
C ILE A 115 -9.38 -3.95 25.23
N ILE A 116 -9.37 -5.13 25.84
CA ILE A 116 -9.82 -6.38 25.19
C ILE A 116 -11.31 -6.57 25.48
N LEU A 117 -12.12 -6.46 24.43
CA LEU A 117 -13.54 -6.79 24.49
C LEU A 117 -13.72 -8.31 24.57
N ARG A 118 -14.02 -8.83 25.76
CA ARG A 118 -14.33 -10.25 25.97
C ARG A 118 -15.82 -10.58 25.75
N LYS A 119 -16.68 -9.57 25.81
CA LYS A 119 -18.13 -9.67 25.59
C LYS A 119 -18.65 -8.41 24.89
N ALA A 120 -19.91 -8.45 24.46
CA ALA A 120 -20.58 -7.25 23.97
C ALA A 120 -20.78 -6.27 25.15
N GLU A 121 -20.26 -5.06 25.00
CA GLU A 121 -20.31 -4.01 26.02
C GLU A 121 -21.33 -2.91 25.66
N SER A 122 -21.77 -2.16 26.68
CA SER A 122 -22.71 -1.05 26.51
C SER A 122 -22.01 0.20 25.95
N PRO A 123 -22.74 1.18 25.40
CA PRO A 123 -22.16 2.45 24.96
C PRO A 123 -21.31 3.16 26.02
N ALA A 124 -21.72 3.07 27.29
CA ALA A 124 -21.01 3.66 28.41
C ALA A 124 -19.59 3.10 28.61
N PHE A 125 -19.32 1.85 28.19
CA PHE A 125 -17.98 1.28 28.20
C PHE A 125 -17.03 2.02 27.24
N PHE A 126 -17.52 2.38 26.05
CA PHE A 126 -16.72 3.06 25.03
C PHE A 126 -16.45 4.53 25.34
N GLU A 127 -17.19 5.12 26.28
CA GLU A 127 -17.01 6.49 26.76
C GLU A 127 -16.04 6.56 27.95
N GLN A 128 -15.55 5.42 28.47
CA GLN A 128 -14.60 5.41 29.58
C GLN A 128 -13.23 5.93 29.14
N ASP A 129 -12.63 6.78 29.98
CA ASP A 129 -11.26 7.21 29.83
C ASP A 129 -10.31 6.03 30.06
N VAL A 130 -9.70 5.56 28.97
CA VAL A 130 -8.63 4.56 28.99
C VAL A 130 -7.32 5.19 28.54
N PRO A 131 -6.18 4.82 29.15
CA PRO A 131 -4.87 5.24 28.65
C PRO A 131 -4.70 4.85 27.18
N ASN A 132 -4.09 5.73 26.40
CA ASN A 132 -3.86 5.51 24.97
C ASN A 132 -2.87 4.36 24.74
N PHE A 133 -3.38 3.14 24.60
CA PHE A 133 -2.60 1.96 24.29
C PHE A 133 -3.07 1.33 22.96
N LEU A 134 -2.36 1.65 21.89
CA LEU A 134 -2.60 1.08 20.57
C LEU A 134 -1.24 0.85 19.87
N PRO A 135 -0.56 -0.28 20.16
CA PRO A 135 0.73 -0.57 19.53
C PRO A 135 0.55 -0.79 18.02
N PRO A 136 1.54 -0.39 17.20
CA PRO A 136 1.53 -0.74 15.78
C PRO A 136 1.62 -2.26 15.63
N ALA A 137 1.00 -2.82 14.58
CA ALA A 137 1.09 -4.26 14.29
C ALA A 137 2.52 -4.78 14.04
N ILE A 138 3.46 -3.88 13.73
CA ILE A 138 4.90 -4.14 13.60
C ILE A 138 5.64 -2.88 14.02
N PHE A 139 6.65 -2.99 14.88
CA PHE A 139 7.54 -1.88 15.22
C PHE A 139 8.72 -1.79 14.24
N SER A 140 9.40 -2.91 14.00
CA SER A 140 10.53 -3.00 13.06
C SER A 140 10.10 -3.52 11.70
N ARG A 141 10.35 -2.72 10.65
CA ARG A 141 10.20 -3.18 9.26
C ARG A 141 11.33 -4.08 8.78
N LEU A 142 12.33 -4.31 9.63
CA LEU A 142 13.53 -5.10 9.36
C LEU A 142 13.51 -6.33 10.24
N ASP A 143 13.54 -7.49 9.60
CA ASP A 143 13.55 -8.79 10.25
C ASP A 143 14.98 -9.32 10.45
N CYS A 144 15.92 -8.88 9.59
CA CYS A 144 17.34 -9.17 9.73
C CYS A 144 18.13 -7.90 10.01
N PRO A 145 19.23 -7.99 10.78
CA PRO A 145 20.18 -6.88 10.90
C PRO A 145 20.71 -6.52 9.51
N VAL A 146 20.77 -5.23 9.23
CA VAL A 146 21.38 -4.73 7.99
C VAL A 146 22.87 -4.60 8.24
N ASP A 147 23.67 -5.18 7.36
CA ASP A 147 25.13 -5.00 7.40
C ASP A 147 25.47 -3.53 7.08
N TYR A 148 25.53 -2.72 8.13
CA TYR A 148 25.80 -1.29 8.01
C TYR A 148 27.23 -1.02 7.51
N PHE A 149 28.16 -1.94 7.82
CA PHE A 149 29.60 -1.89 7.48
C PHE A 149 30.30 -0.57 7.82
N TYR A 150 29.66 0.32 8.61
CA TYR A 150 30.11 1.69 8.88
C TYR A 150 30.61 2.43 7.64
N ARG A 151 30.00 2.14 6.47
CA ARG A 151 30.44 2.79 5.22
C ARG A 151 30.21 4.29 5.36
N PRO A 152 31.22 5.13 5.07
CA PRO A 152 31.02 6.57 5.02
C PRO A 152 29.89 6.86 4.04
N ASP A 153 28.89 7.62 4.49
CA ASP A 153 27.79 8.06 3.63
C ASP A 153 28.41 8.79 2.42
N SER A 154 28.04 8.41 1.20
CA SER A 154 28.68 8.91 -0.02
C SER A 154 28.46 10.42 -0.14
N GLN A 155 29.43 11.20 0.34
CA GLN A 155 29.57 12.67 0.28
C GLN A 155 28.24 13.45 0.12
N GLN A 156 27.51 13.67 1.21
CA GLN A 156 26.61 14.82 1.27
C GLN A 156 27.48 16.09 1.45
N LYS A 157 27.66 16.88 0.38
CA LYS A 157 28.14 18.27 0.50
C LYS A 157 27.09 19.08 1.26
N THR A 158 27.12 19.05 2.59
CA THR A 158 26.22 19.85 3.43
C THR A 158 26.80 21.25 3.62
N THR A 159 26.46 22.17 2.73
CA THR A 159 26.51 23.61 3.06
C THR A 159 25.25 23.98 3.83
N ARG A 160 25.27 23.80 5.16
CA ARG A 160 24.63 24.67 6.18
C ARG A 160 24.53 23.99 7.55
N VAL A 161 24.80 24.81 8.57
CA VAL A 161 24.70 24.60 10.02
C VAL A 161 23.47 23.77 10.42
N ARG A 162 23.69 22.64 11.11
CA ARG A 162 22.61 21.80 11.66
C ARG A 162 22.26 22.27 13.08
N LYS A 163 21.02 22.75 13.27
CA LYS A 163 20.39 22.96 14.59
C LYS A 163 19.75 21.69 15.19
N ASN A 164 19.76 20.57 14.46
CA ASN A 164 19.07 19.33 14.86
C ASN A 164 20.06 18.15 14.93
N LEU A 165 20.13 17.50 16.09
CA LEU A 165 21.02 16.37 16.40
C LEU A 165 20.63 15.10 15.60
N ILE A 166 19.35 14.94 15.26
CA ILE A 166 18.84 13.89 14.37
C ILE A 166 18.91 14.42 12.94
N GLY A 167 20.00 14.13 12.24
CA GLY A 167 20.18 14.51 10.85
C GLY A 167 19.16 13.80 9.96
N LEU A 168 18.28 14.55 9.29
CA LEU A 168 17.50 14.03 8.17
C LEU A 168 18.49 13.54 7.09
N ALA A 169 18.70 12.22 7.00
CA ALA A 169 19.68 11.59 6.11
C ALA A 169 19.40 11.80 4.60
N ARG A 170 18.35 12.53 4.22
CA ARG A 170 18.10 12.93 2.84
C ARG A 170 18.21 14.43 2.70
N ALA A 171 19.09 14.87 1.81
CA ALA A 171 19.06 16.24 1.30
C ALA A 171 17.63 16.58 0.89
N ARG A 172 17.08 17.69 1.40
CA ARG A 172 15.76 18.19 1.01
C ARG A 172 15.79 18.39 -0.51
N ARG A 173 14.99 17.62 -1.24
CA ARG A 173 14.85 17.79 -2.68
C ARG A 173 14.38 19.23 -2.91
N GLN A 174 15.21 20.04 -3.56
CA GLN A 174 14.82 21.40 -3.92
C GLN A 174 13.59 21.31 -4.84
N ASN A 175 12.44 21.73 -4.33
CA ASN A 175 11.24 21.85 -5.11
C ASN A 175 11.02 23.33 -5.36
N ASN A 176 11.15 23.74 -6.63
CA ASN A 176 11.03 25.15 -7.03
C ASN A 176 9.57 25.55 -7.31
N ALA A 177 8.60 24.67 -7.06
CA ALA A 177 7.18 24.96 -7.17
C ALA A 177 6.68 25.80 -6.00
N VAL A 178 5.79 26.75 -6.28
CA VAL A 178 5.01 27.47 -5.26
C VAL A 178 3.75 26.67 -4.97
N PHE A 179 3.48 26.44 -3.68
CA PHE A 179 2.30 25.73 -3.20
C PHE A 179 1.32 26.74 -2.61
N VAL A 180 0.06 26.67 -3.01
CA VAL A 180 -1.01 27.57 -2.58
C VAL A 180 -2.16 26.76 -2.01
N SER A 181 -2.71 27.21 -0.88
CA SER A 181 -3.91 26.67 -0.25
C SER A 181 -5.13 27.51 -0.60
N PHE A 182 -6.33 26.92 -0.52
CA PHE A 182 -7.58 27.60 -0.84
C PHE A 182 -7.82 28.88 -0.04
N ASN A 183 -7.36 28.94 1.20
CA ASN A 183 -7.54 30.08 2.09
C ASN A 183 -6.41 31.13 2.00
N ASP A 184 -5.41 30.94 1.14
CA ASP A 184 -4.30 31.89 1.00
C ASP A 184 -4.80 33.21 0.36
N PRO A 185 -4.43 34.40 0.87
CA PRO A 185 -5.04 35.65 0.43
C PRO A 185 -4.75 36.03 -1.02
N SER A 186 -3.64 35.54 -1.58
CA SER A 186 -3.19 35.88 -2.93
C SER A 186 -2.54 34.68 -3.63
N VAL A 187 -2.44 34.79 -4.95
CA VAL A 187 -1.78 33.79 -5.82
C VAL A 187 -0.49 34.38 -6.38
N PRO A 188 0.54 33.56 -6.63
CA PRO A 188 1.80 34.02 -7.20
C PRO A 188 1.63 34.44 -8.67
N THR A 189 2.14 35.62 -9.00
CA THR A 189 2.18 36.15 -10.38
C THR A 189 3.46 35.74 -11.12
N GLU A 190 4.54 35.46 -10.38
CA GLU A 190 5.83 35.09 -10.94
C GLU A 190 6.36 33.80 -10.35
N CYS A 191 7.16 33.07 -11.13
CA CYS A 191 7.86 31.90 -10.66
C CYS A 191 9.07 32.27 -9.81
N LEU A 192 9.50 31.37 -8.94
CA LEU A 192 10.70 31.56 -8.14
C LEU A 192 11.95 31.72 -9.03
N PRO A 193 12.90 32.62 -8.69
CA PRO A 193 14.16 32.77 -9.44
C PRO A 193 14.95 31.46 -9.55
N ALA A 194 14.88 30.62 -8.51
CA ALA A 194 15.48 29.29 -8.51
C ALA A 194 14.87 28.35 -9.57
N ALA A 195 13.58 28.50 -9.92
CA ALA A 195 12.95 27.76 -11.01
C ALA A 195 13.59 28.13 -12.36
N LYS A 196 13.71 29.44 -12.64
CA LYS A 196 14.33 29.97 -13.87
C LYS A 196 15.77 29.48 -14.02
N GLN A 197 16.58 29.65 -12.97
CA GLN A 197 17.98 29.23 -12.98
C GLN A 197 18.13 27.72 -13.16
N ASN A 198 17.26 26.93 -12.52
CA ASN A 198 17.30 25.48 -12.64
C ASN A 198 16.97 25.05 -14.08
N TRP A 199 15.87 25.53 -14.67
CA TRP A 199 15.52 25.20 -16.04
C TRP A 199 16.57 25.65 -17.07
N ALA A 200 17.18 26.83 -16.89
CA ALA A 200 18.24 27.31 -17.76
C ALA A 200 19.43 26.33 -17.87
N ARG A 201 19.73 25.56 -16.81
CA ARG A 201 20.78 24.52 -16.84
C ARG A 201 20.40 23.28 -17.64
N PHE A 202 19.11 23.03 -17.83
CA PHE A 202 18.59 21.84 -18.53
C PHE A 202 18.06 22.16 -19.93
N CYS A 203 17.70 23.41 -20.22
CA CYS A 203 17.21 23.88 -21.51
C CYS A 203 18.36 24.11 -22.50
N MET A 204 18.97 23.01 -22.96
CA MET A 204 20.14 23.06 -23.84
C MET A 204 19.80 22.74 -25.30
N LYS A 205 18.78 21.90 -25.53
CA LYS A 205 18.42 21.43 -26.88
C LYS A 205 17.24 22.22 -27.44
N GLU A 206 17.13 22.26 -28.76
CA GLU A 206 15.96 22.85 -29.43
C GLU A 206 14.65 22.13 -29.09
N SER A 207 14.71 20.82 -28.80
CA SER A 207 13.57 20.08 -28.25
C SER A 207 13.08 20.64 -26.92
N ASP A 208 13.97 21.20 -26.09
CA ASP A 208 13.65 21.69 -24.75
C ASP A 208 12.99 23.06 -24.83
N ARG A 209 13.46 23.91 -25.74
CA ARG A 209 12.83 25.20 -26.06
C ARG A 209 11.44 25.01 -26.65
N ARG A 210 11.27 24.04 -27.56
CA ARG A 210 9.93 23.65 -28.07
C ARG A 210 9.02 23.11 -26.97
N ALA A 211 9.55 22.32 -26.04
CA ALA A 211 8.79 21.83 -24.89
C ALA A 211 8.33 22.96 -23.97
N GLU A 212 9.20 23.95 -23.72
CA GLU A 212 8.86 25.15 -22.96
C GLU A 212 7.76 25.97 -23.63
N ALA A 213 7.90 26.26 -24.94
CA ALA A 213 6.91 26.99 -25.72
C ALA A 213 5.55 26.27 -25.75
N ASN A 214 5.55 24.94 -25.93
CA ASN A 214 4.33 24.13 -25.90
C ASN A 214 3.62 24.22 -24.55
N ILE A 215 4.35 24.06 -23.42
CA ILE A 215 3.74 24.20 -22.09
C ILE A 215 3.16 25.61 -21.88
N ARG A 216 3.85 26.65 -22.34
CA ARG A 216 3.34 28.03 -22.28
C ARG A 216 2.01 28.17 -23.03
N GLU A 217 1.95 27.71 -24.28
CA GLU A 217 0.74 27.75 -25.11
C GLU A 217 -0.42 26.95 -24.48
N MET A 218 -0.13 25.77 -23.91
CA MET A 218 -1.15 24.97 -23.23
C MET A 218 -1.78 25.70 -22.04
N PHE A 219 -0.98 26.42 -21.24
CA PHE A 219 -1.48 27.21 -20.11
C PHE A 219 -2.21 28.49 -20.55
N GLU A 220 -1.88 29.05 -21.72
CA GLU A 220 -2.62 30.15 -22.33
C GLU A 220 -4.01 29.70 -22.80
N ARG A 221 -4.11 28.52 -23.43
CA ARG A 221 -5.38 27.95 -23.90
C ARG A 221 -6.28 27.47 -22.76
N ARG A 222 -5.68 26.85 -21.73
CA ARG A 222 -6.39 26.36 -20.53
C ARG A 222 -5.54 26.70 -19.29
N PRO A 223 -6.03 27.55 -18.38
CA PRO A 223 -5.20 28.04 -17.28
C PRO A 223 -4.92 26.98 -16.20
N ILE A 224 -5.62 25.85 -16.20
CA ILE A 224 -5.55 24.85 -15.12
C ILE A 224 -5.45 23.44 -15.68
N TRP A 225 -4.38 22.75 -15.33
CA TRP A 225 -4.08 21.41 -15.82
C TRP A 225 -3.67 20.45 -14.70
N SER A 226 -4.11 19.20 -14.82
CA SER A 226 -3.54 18.09 -14.07
C SER A 226 -2.20 17.66 -14.69
N ARG A 227 -1.29 17.12 -13.86
CA ARG A 227 -0.02 16.58 -14.36
C ARG A 227 -0.23 15.42 -15.34
N ASN A 228 -1.28 14.62 -15.17
CA ASN A 228 -1.60 13.49 -16.04
C ASN A 228 -2.09 13.98 -17.41
N ALA A 229 -2.97 15.00 -17.44
CA ALA A 229 -3.42 15.59 -18.69
C ALA A 229 -2.25 16.18 -19.49
N LEU A 230 -1.32 16.92 -18.84
CA LEU A 230 -0.12 17.44 -19.53
C LEU A 230 0.76 16.32 -20.09
N LYS A 231 0.94 15.21 -19.35
CA LYS A 231 1.72 14.06 -19.84
C LYS A 231 1.06 13.35 -21.02
N ALA A 232 -0.27 13.30 -21.06
CA ALA A 232 -0.99 12.66 -22.15
C ALA A 232 -1.00 13.52 -23.43
N ASN A 233 -1.09 14.85 -23.26
CA ASN A 233 -1.13 15.82 -24.36
C ASN A 233 0.27 16.27 -24.84
N THR A 234 1.34 15.89 -24.15
CA THR A 234 2.71 16.27 -24.52
C THR A 234 3.65 15.09 -24.51
N ASN A 235 4.61 15.06 -25.44
CA ASN A 235 5.68 14.07 -25.45
C ASN A 235 6.90 14.52 -24.60
N ILE A 236 6.65 15.20 -23.47
CA ILE A 236 7.69 15.74 -22.60
C ILE A 236 8.03 14.72 -21.51
N HIS A 237 9.33 14.46 -21.33
CA HIS A 237 9.81 13.54 -20.31
C HIS A 237 9.37 13.99 -18.90
N PRO A 238 8.89 13.08 -18.01
CA PRO A 238 8.34 13.45 -16.70
C PRO A 238 9.25 14.28 -15.79
N GLU A 239 10.57 14.07 -15.89
CA GLU A 239 11.57 14.86 -15.14
C GLU A 239 11.74 16.27 -15.69
N LYS A 240 11.64 16.47 -17.01
CA LYS A 240 11.66 17.81 -17.61
C LYS A 240 10.36 18.57 -17.32
N LEU A 241 9.22 17.89 -17.42
CA LEU A 241 7.92 18.46 -17.07
C LEU A 241 7.90 18.97 -15.62
N LYS A 242 8.54 18.25 -14.69
CA LYS A 242 8.67 18.66 -13.28
C LYS A 242 9.46 19.97 -13.09
N LEU A 243 10.41 20.27 -13.98
CA LEU A 243 11.19 21.51 -13.95
C LEU A 243 10.48 22.66 -14.67
N LEU A 244 9.73 22.36 -15.73
CA LEU A 244 8.95 23.33 -16.50
C LEU A 244 7.73 23.86 -15.74
N LEU A 245 7.00 22.99 -15.04
CA LEU A 245 5.77 23.34 -14.35
C LEU A 245 5.91 24.55 -13.40
N PRO A 246 6.92 24.60 -12.51
CA PRO A 246 7.17 25.75 -11.64
C PRO A 246 7.43 27.09 -12.35
N LEU A 247 7.79 27.10 -13.64
CA LEU A 247 8.04 28.35 -14.38
C LEU A 247 6.75 29.05 -14.80
N PHE A 248 5.69 28.28 -15.06
CA PHE A 248 4.46 28.77 -15.67
C PHE A 248 3.25 28.66 -14.75
N ALA A 249 3.34 27.81 -13.72
CA ALA A 249 2.23 27.50 -12.85
C ALA A 249 2.64 27.31 -11.39
N TYR A 250 1.70 27.58 -10.50
CA TYR A 250 1.75 27.20 -9.10
C TYR A 250 0.85 25.99 -8.86
N TYR A 251 1.01 25.33 -7.72
CA TYR A 251 0.30 24.09 -7.39
C TYR A 251 -0.68 24.30 -6.24
N MET A 252 -1.95 23.97 -6.48
CA MET A 252 -3.01 24.05 -5.46
C MET A 252 -3.00 22.81 -4.57
N VAL A 253 -2.88 23.00 -3.26
CA VAL A 253 -2.80 21.92 -2.27
C VAL A 253 -4.17 21.52 -1.74
N THR A 254 -5.05 22.50 -1.52
CA THR A 254 -6.40 22.32 -0.98
C THR A 254 -7.45 22.95 -1.89
N GLY A 255 -8.73 22.74 -1.56
CA GLY A 255 -9.85 23.31 -2.31
C GLY A 255 -10.28 22.54 -3.56
N PRO A 256 -11.13 23.15 -4.39
CA PRO A 256 -11.74 22.51 -5.57
C PRO A 256 -10.75 22.20 -6.68
N TRP A 257 -9.62 22.91 -6.73
CA TRP A 257 -8.53 22.69 -7.71
C TRP A 257 -7.32 21.97 -7.09
N ARG A 258 -7.50 21.31 -5.94
CA ARG A 258 -6.41 20.56 -5.31
C ARG A 258 -5.78 19.57 -6.28
N CYS A 259 -4.46 19.42 -6.17
CA CYS A 259 -3.64 18.58 -7.03
C CYS A 259 -3.54 19.03 -8.50
N LEU A 260 -3.98 20.25 -8.83
CA LEU A 260 -3.84 20.85 -10.16
C LEU A 260 -2.76 21.93 -10.19
N TRP A 261 -2.22 22.14 -11.39
CA TRP A 261 -1.32 23.24 -11.71
C TRP A 261 -2.13 24.38 -12.31
N VAL A 262 -1.98 25.57 -11.74
CA VAL A 262 -2.69 26.78 -12.15
C VAL A 262 -1.68 27.79 -12.68
N ARG A 263 -1.96 28.36 -13.86
CA ARG A 263 -1.12 29.38 -14.48
C ARG A 263 -0.83 30.53 -13.50
N LEU A 264 0.42 30.97 -13.45
CA LEU A 264 0.83 32.11 -12.63
C LEU A 264 0.01 33.37 -12.98
N GLY A 265 -0.41 34.10 -11.94
CA GLY A 265 -1.28 35.27 -12.06
C GLY A 265 -2.76 34.97 -12.28
N TYR A 266 -3.17 33.71 -12.45
CA TYR A 266 -4.59 33.32 -12.54
C TYR A 266 -5.11 32.83 -11.19
N ASP A 267 -6.17 33.45 -10.66
CA ASP A 267 -6.84 33.02 -9.43
C ASP A 267 -8.21 32.40 -9.75
N PRO A 268 -8.36 31.06 -9.64
CA PRO A 268 -9.61 30.40 -9.97
C PRO A 268 -10.75 30.71 -9.01
N ARG A 269 -10.44 31.19 -7.79
CA ARG A 269 -11.44 31.53 -6.77
C ARG A 269 -12.15 32.84 -7.04
N LYS A 270 -11.61 33.66 -7.95
CA LYS A 270 -12.19 34.95 -8.36
C LYS A 270 -12.93 34.86 -9.69
N ASN A 271 -12.75 33.78 -10.44
CA ASN A 271 -13.33 33.62 -11.76
C ASN A 271 -14.26 32.39 -11.82
N PRO A 272 -15.59 32.59 -11.88
CA PRO A 272 -16.58 31.52 -12.04
C PRO A 272 -16.35 30.60 -13.24
N ASP A 273 -15.76 31.08 -14.34
CA ASP A 273 -15.44 30.26 -15.52
C ASP A 273 -14.46 29.12 -15.20
N SER A 274 -13.76 29.21 -14.06
CA SER A 274 -12.87 28.16 -13.55
C SER A 274 -13.61 26.92 -13.07
N LYS A 275 -14.95 26.99 -12.94
CA LYS A 275 -15.84 25.89 -12.51
C LYS A 275 -15.55 24.61 -13.27
N LYS A 276 -15.49 24.68 -14.60
CA LYS A 276 -15.21 23.51 -15.47
C LYS A 276 -13.83 22.90 -15.27
N TYR A 277 -12.88 23.58 -14.64
CA TYR A 277 -11.55 23.05 -14.40
C TYR A 277 -11.37 22.41 -13.02
N GLN A 278 -12.41 22.42 -12.18
CA GLN A 278 -12.39 21.80 -10.85
C GLN A 278 -12.05 20.31 -10.92
N MET A 279 -11.46 19.81 -9.85
CA MET A 279 -11.00 18.43 -9.73
C MET A 279 -12.05 17.55 -9.04
N LEU A 280 -12.36 16.41 -9.65
CA LEU A 280 -13.20 15.35 -9.11
C LEU A 280 -12.35 14.13 -8.71
N ASP A 281 -12.20 13.91 -7.39
CA ASP A 281 -11.63 12.68 -6.84
C ASP A 281 -12.71 11.60 -6.84
N TYR A 282 -12.61 10.71 -7.82
CA TYR A 282 -13.49 9.58 -8.00
C TYR A 282 -12.83 8.32 -7.43
N ARG A 283 -13.53 7.64 -6.52
CA ARG A 283 -13.10 6.36 -5.97
C ARG A 283 -14.18 5.32 -6.19
N ILE A 284 -13.80 4.20 -6.78
CA ILE A 284 -14.67 3.05 -6.92
C ILE A 284 -15.02 2.56 -5.51
N ARG A 285 -16.29 2.66 -5.13
CA ARG A 285 -16.80 2.17 -3.84
C ARG A 285 -16.81 0.64 -3.87
N CYS A 286 -15.98 0.01 -3.03
CA CYS A 286 -15.98 -1.43 -2.80
C CYS A 286 -16.40 -1.69 -1.35
N SER A 287 -17.69 -1.59 -1.06
CA SER A 287 -18.22 -1.94 0.27
C SER A 287 -18.72 -3.38 0.25
N SER A 288 -18.17 -4.21 1.14
CA SER A 288 -18.63 -5.58 1.43
C SER A 288 -19.91 -5.59 2.28
N LYS A 289 -20.19 -4.51 3.03
CA LYS A 289 -21.17 -4.54 4.14
C LYS A 289 -22.65 -4.51 3.75
N TYR A 290 -23.01 -4.18 2.50
CA TYR A 290 -24.42 -3.97 2.11
C TYR A 290 -24.83 -4.67 0.80
N GLY A 291 -24.21 -5.80 0.43
CA GLY A 291 -24.70 -6.65 -0.67
C GLY A 291 -24.71 -6.03 -2.08
N HIS A 292 -24.47 -4.73 -2.23
CA HIS A 292 -24.39 -4.01 -3.50
C HIS A 292 -22.99 -4.14 -4.11
N THR A 293 -22.46 -5.35 -4.22
CA THR A 293 -21.31 -5.59 -5.10
C THR A 293 -21.84 -6.05 -6.45
N VAL A 294 -21.33 -5.47 -7.52
CA VAL A 294 -21.14 -6.28 -8.72
C VAL A 294 -19.88 -7.09 -8.42
N PRO A 295 -19.97 -8.41 -8.16
CA PRO A 295 -18.77 -9.20 -7.95
C PRO A 295 -17.91 -9.05 -9.20
N ASN A 296 -16.63 -8.73 -8.99
CA ASN A 296 -15.58 -8.62 -10.01
C ASN A 296 -15.61 -7.35 -10.88
N ILE A 297 -15.52 -6.16 -10.29
CA ILE A 297 -15.03 -4.99 -11.05
C ILE A 297 -13.60 -5.32 -11.51
N PRO A 298 -13.30 -5.37 -12.81
CA PRO A 298 -11.99 -5.81 -13.34
C PRO A 298 -10.93 -4.70 -13.24
N VAL A 299 -11.02 -3.87 -12.19
CA VAL A 299 -10.05 -2.82 -11.86
C VAL A 299 -9.33 -3.25 -10.60
N LYS A 300 -8.05 -3.63 -10.75
CA LYS A 300 -7.23 -4.13 -9.64
C LYS A 300 -7.06 -3.03 -8.57
N ALA A 301 -7.23 -3.39 -7.30
CA ALA A 301 -6.90 -2.51 -6.20
C ALA A 301 -5.38 -2.43 -6.06
N LYS A 302 -4.83 -1.22 -5.89
CA LYS A 302 -3.40 -1.04 -5.58
C LYS A 302 -3.00 -1.72 -4.27
N ARG A 303 -3.92 -1.77 -3.31
CA ARG A 303 -3.83 -2.50 -2.03
C ARG A 303 -5.22 -3.05 -1.70
N SER A 304 -5.33 -4.34 -1.41
CA SER A 304 -6.57 -4.94 -0.93
C SER A 304 -6.66 -4.77 0.58
N ALA A 305 -7.73 -4.15 1.09
CA ALA A 305 -8.00 -4.11 2.52
C ALA A 305 -8.44 -5.48 3.09
N HIS A 306 -8.86 -6.41 2.22
CA HIS A 306 -9.36 -7.72 2.63
C HIS A 306 -8.25 -8.78 2.70
N ASN A 307 -7.12 -8.53 2.04
CA ASN A 307 -5.95 -9.42 2.02
C ASN A 307 -4.72 -8.64 2.54
N TYR A 308 -4.81 -8.11 3.75
CA TYR A 308 -3.66 -7.45 4.38
C TYR A 308 -2.78 -8.50 5.04
N SER A 309 -1.71 -8.89 4.37
CA SER A 309 -0.63 -9.69 4.96
C SER A 309 0.46 -8.76 5.47
N LEU A 310 0.91 -8.96 6.70
CA LEU A 310 2.09 -8.30 7.23
C LEU A 310 3.29 -8.62 6.34
N SER A 311 4.10 -7.61 6.01
CA SER A 311 5.21 -7.81 5.06
C SER A 311 6.27 -8.79 5.56
N ILE A 312 6.32 -9.03 6.87
CA ILE A 312 7.24 -9.96 7.51
C ILE A 312 6.72 -11.41 7.48
N THR A 313 5.42 -11.65 7.27
CA THR A 313 4.82 -12.99 7.30
C THR A 313 4.82 -13.69 5.94
N LEU A 314 5.29 -12.99 4.91
CA LEU A 314 5.49 -13.54 3.57
C LEU A 314 6.97 -13.77 3.30
N ASN A 315 7.29 -14.92 2.71
CA ASN A 315 8.58 -15.17 2.09
C ASN A 315 8.67 -14.23 0.88
N LYS A 316 9.35 -13.09 1.04
CA LYS A 316 9.95 -12.45 -0.13
C LYS A 316 11.04 -13.39 -0.59
N ALA A 317 10.78 -14.16 -1.64
CA ALA A 317 11.85 -14.80 -2.36
C ALA A 317 12.97 -13.76 -2.52
N VAL A 318 14.19 -14.12 -2.14
CA VAL A 318 15.38 -13.33 -2.50
C VAL A 318 15.18 -12.98 -3.97
N PRO A 319 15.21 -11.69 -4.38
CA PRO A 319 15.13 -11.38 -5.79
C PRO A 319 16.24 -12.19 -6.45
N GLN A 320 15.87 -13.19 -7.26
CA GLN A 320 16.84 -13.77 -8.17
C GLN A 320 17.47 -12.58 -8.88
N ALA A 321 18.81 -12.52 -8.88
CA ALA A 321 19.53 -11.51 -9.62
C ALA A 321 18.86 -11.41 -11.00
N ALA A 322 18.38 -10.20 -11.34
CA ALA A 322 17.48 -10.00 -12.47
C ALA A 322 18.03 -10.70 -13.71
N ASN A 323 17.38 -11.77 -14.15
CA ASN A 323 17.64 -12.33 -15.46
C ASN A 323 17.08 -11.33 -16.47
N VAL A 324 17.94 -10.88 -17.38
CA VAL A 324 17.69 -9.80 -18.38
C VAL A 324 16.48 -10.11 -19.30
N MET A 325 15.96 -11.33 -19.25
CA MET A 325 14.91 -11.81 -20.15
C MET A 325 13.47 -11.68 -19.61
N ASP A 326 13.24 -11.37 -18.32
CA ASP A 326 11.88 -11.31 -17.73
C ASP A 326 11.39 -9.88 -17.46
N SER A 327 11.51 -9.01 -18.46
CA SER A 327 11.14 -7.59 -18.39
C SER A 327 9.72 -7.28 -18.89
N LEU A 328 8.83 -8.27 -18.96
CA LEU A 328 7.46 -8.06 -19.47
C LEU A 328 6.35 -8.11 -18.39
N SER A 329 6.66 -8.31 -17.10
CA SER A 329 5.61 -8.63 -16.12
C SER A 329 5.61 -7.84 -14.80
N GLN A 330 6.50 -6.87 -14.58
CA GLN A 330 6.52 -6.11 -13.32
C GLN A 330 6.08 -4.65 -13.48
N ASP A 331 4.84 -4.38 -13.04
CA ASP A 331 4.30 -3.05 -12.74
C ASP A 331 4.99 -2.45 -11.48
N GLY A 332 6.25 -2.07 -11.64
CA GLY A 332 6.86 -1.02 -10.83
C GLY A 332 6.37 0.37 -11.30
N PRO A 333 6.78 1.47 -10.66
CA PRO A 333 6.53 2.82 -11.19
C PRO A 333 7.36 2.98 -12.46
N SER A 334 6.85 2.46 -13.57
CA SER A 334 7.50 2.48 -14.86
C SER A 334 7.70 3.92 -15.29
N THR A 335 8.97 4.31 -15.36
CA THR A 335 9.53 5.44 -16.12
C THR A 335 9.41 5.21 -17.64
N SER A 336 8.46 4.39 -18.08
CA SER A 336 8.28 4.02 -19.47
C SER A 336 7.75 5.20 -20.28
N ARG A 337 8.37 5.42 -21.45
CA ARG A 337 8.01 6.36 -22.52
C ARG A 337 6.60 6.18 -23.11
N ALA A 338 5.82 5.21 -22.65
CA ALA A 338 4.50 4.95 -23.21
C ALA A 338 3.54 6.10 -22.88
N PRO A 339 2.81 6.64 -23.87
CA PRO A 339 1.72 7.58 -23.62
C PRO A 339 0.74 6.97 -22.62
N LEU A 340 0.31 7.75 -21.63
CA LEU A 340 -0.74 7.32 -20.72
C LEU A 340 -2.03 7.09 -21.53
N PRO A 341 -2.78 6.00 -21.29
CA PRO A 341 -4.08 5.82 -21.91
C PRO A 341 -4.97 7.06 -21.69
N GLU A 342 -5.75 7.46 -22.68
CA GLU A 342 -6.64 8.63 -22.60
C GLU A 342 -7.60 8.55 -21.38
N SER A 343 -8.02 7.34 -21.04
CA SER A 343 -8.80 7.02 -19.84
C SER A 343 -8.13 7.37 -18.51
N SER A 344 -6.86 7.77 -18.52
CA SER A 344 -6.11 8.21 -17.33
C SER A 344 -6.50 9.61 -16.85
N TYR A 345 -7.16 10.40 -17.71
CA TYR A 345 -7.64 11.74 -17.35
C TYR A 345 -8.96 12.14 -18.02
N ILE A 346 -9.43 11.40 -19.04
CA ILE A 346 -10.75 11.60 -19.65
C ILE A 346 -11.69 10.47 -19.23
N PHE A 347 -12.94 10.81 -18.93
CA PHE A 347 -14.00 9.84 -18.68
C PHE A 347 -15.09 9.94 -19.76
N ARG A 348 -15.42 8.82 -20.40
CA ARG A 348 -16.47 8.67 -21.42
C ARG A 348 -17.42 7.54 -21.00
N ASP A 349 -18.67 7.59 -21.48
CA ASP A 349 -19.59 6.48 -21.28
C ASP A 349 -19.05 5.18 -21.92
N GLY A 350 -19.33 4.04 -21.30
CA GLY A 350 -18.82 2.73 -21.74
C GLY A 350 -17.39 2.38 -21.27
N MET A 351 -16.64 3.32 -20.69
CA MET A 351 -15.26 3.08 -20.25
C MET A 351 -15.16 2.61 -18.80
N LEU A 352 -14.14 1.79 -18.52
CA LEU A 352 -13.74 1.45 -17.16
C LEU A 352 -12.49 2.26 -16.77
N PRO A 353 -12.47 2.90 -15.59
CA PRO A 353 -11.29 3.58 -15.10
C PRO A 353 -10.06 2.65 -15.01
N PRO A 354 -8.85 3.11 -15.37
CA PRO A 354 -7.64 2.31 -15.28
C PRO A 354 -7.26 1.99 -13.83
N HIS A 355 -7.66 2.83 -12.88
CA HIS A 355 -7.39 2.65 -11.46
C HIS A 355 -8.65 2.87 -10.61
N ARG A 356 -8.67 2.26 -9.42
CA ARG A 356 -9.80 2.42 -8.48
C ARG A 356 -9.96 3.83 -7.93
N GLN A 357 -8.90 4.63 -7.97
CA GLN A 357 -8.93 6.05 -7.63
C GLN A 357 -8.47 6.84 -8.84
N MET A 358 -9.30 7.80 -9.26
CA MET A 358 -9.06 8.67 -10.39
C MET A 358 -9.24 10.13 -9.97
N PHE A 359 -8.48 11.01 -10.63
CA PHE A 359 -8.58 12.45 -10.46
C PHE A 359 -8.89 13.05 -11.83
N TYR A 360 -10.17 13.31 -12.08
CA TYR A 360 -10.64 13.91 -13.31
C TYR A 360 -10.80 15.42 -13.13
N GLN A 361 -10.69 16.21 -14.20
CA GLN A 361 -11.19 17.58 -14.18
C GLN A 361 -12.59 17.59 -14.81
N LEU A 362 -13.47 18.48 -14.37
CA LEU A 362 -14.87 18.48 -14.81
C LEU A 362 -15.02 18.62 -16.33
N CYS A 363 -14.17 19.41 -16.98
CA CYS A 363 -14.14 19.57 -18.44
C CYS A 363 -13.69 18.32 -19.20
N ASP A 364 -13.03 17.37 -18.53
CA ASP A 364 -12.55 16.11 -19.10
C ASP A 364 -13.56 14.96 -18.85
N LEU A 365 -14.76 15.29 -18.34
CA LEU A 365 -15.90 14.38 -18.21
C LEU A 365 -16.81 14.52 -19.43
N GLU A 366 -16.59 13.67 -20.43
CA GLU A 366 -17.28 13.71 -21.71
C GLU A 366 -18.57 12.86 -21.68
N VAL A 367 -19.53 13.31 -20.87
CA VAL A 367 -20.84 12.66 -20.70
C VAL A 367 -21.90 13.75 -20.51
N ASP A 368 -22.95 13.74 -21.33
CA ASP A 368 -23.93 14.83 -21.36
C ASP A 368 -24.70 14.97 -20.04
N SER A 369 -25.13 13.86 -19.44
CA SER A 369 -25.80 13.87 -18.12
C SER A 369 -24.92 14.42 -16.98
N ILE A 370 -23.60 14.34 -17.12
CA ILE A 370 -22.65 14.94 -16.17
C ILE A 370 -22.50 16.44 -16.45
N LYS A 371 -22.43 16.83 -17.72
CA LYS A 371 -22.35 18.24 -18.13
C LYS A 371 -23.59 19.01 -17.67
N ASP A 372 -24.78 18.45 -17.83
CA ASP A 372 -26.04 19.05 -17.36
C ASP A 372 -26.01 19.37 -15.85
N VAL A 373 -25.45 18.45 -15.05
CA VAL A 373 -25.31 18.63 -13.60
C VAL A 373 -24.27 19.70 -13.25
N ILE A 374 -23.18 19.81 -14.02
CA ILE A 374 -22.16 20.85 -13.84
C ILE A 374 -22.70 22.23 -14.24
N GLU A 375 -23.58 22.27 -15.25
CA GLU A 375 -24.15 23.49 -15.80
C GLU A 375 -25.40 23.98 -15.06
N GLN A 376 -25.89 23.22 -14.08
CA GLN A 376 -27.12 23.51 -13.32
C GLN A 376 -27.18 24.93 -12.75
N ASN A 377 -26.04 25.53 -12.38
CA ASN A 377 -25.95 26.89 -11.85
C ASN A 377 -25.14 27.85 -12.73
N SER A 378 -24.92 27.53 -13.99
CA SER A 378 -24.20 28.40 -14.93
C SER A 378 -24.82 29.79 -15.01
N GLY A 379 -24.04 30.83 -14.76
CA GLY A 379 -24.47 32.23 -14.73
C GLY A 379 -25.03 32.70 -13.39
N ASN A 380 -25.16 31.82 -12.39
CA ASN A 380 -25.68 32.10 -11.06
C ASN A 380 -24.67 31.75 -9.94
N GLU A 381 -23.39 31.66 -10.27
CA GLU A 381 -22.30 31.40 -9.33
C GLU A 381 -22.08 32.58 -8.38
N ARG A 382 -22.57 32.46 -7.14
CA ARG A 382 -22.47 33.55 -6.15
C ARG A 382 -21.22 33.49 -5.27
N ALA A 383 -20.77 32.29 -4.92
CA ALA A 383 -19.65 32.08 -4.02
C ALA A 383 -18.85 30.84 -4.41
N CYS A 384 -17.55 30.90 -4.20
CA CYS A 384 -16.65 29.76 -4.36
C CYS A 384 -16.46 29.07 -3.01
N ASP A 385 -17.01 27.86 -2.87
CA ASP A 385 -16.88 27.02 -1.67
C ASP A 385 -15.56 26.22 -1.68
N GLU A 386 -15.01 25.87 -0.51
CA GLU A 386 -13.76 25.10 -0.44
C GLU A 386 -13.92 23.66 -0.96
N ARG A 387 -15.11 23.07 -0.83
CA ARG A 387 -15.39 21.68 -1.20
C ARG A 387 -15.93 21.56 -2.62
N ASP A 388 -17.00 22.27 -2.92
CA ASP A 388 -17.71 22.18 -4.21
C ASP A 388 -17.36 23.32 -5.18
N GLY A 389 -16.54 24.30 -4.75
CA GLY A 389 -16.08 25.39 -5.61
C GLY A 389 -17.22 26.28 -6.08
N TRP A 390 -17.26 26.51 -7.38
CA TRP A 390 -18.32 27.26 -8.04
C TRP A 390 -19.54 26.41 -8.40
N CYS A 391 -19.51 25.10 -8.11
CA CYS A 391 -20.67 24.23 -8.31
C CYS A 391 -21.65 24.38 -7.15
N VAL A 392 -22.91 23.95 -7.36
CA VAL A 392 -23.88 23.82 -6.27
C VAL A 392 -23.35 22.82 -5.23
N VAL A 393 -23.56 23.09 -3.94
CA VAL A 393 -23.15 22.19 -2.85
C VAL A 393 -23.73 20.78 -3.09
N GLY A 394 -22.88 19.76 -2.98
CA GLY A 394 -23.23 18.36 -3.24
C GLY A 394 -23.17 17.93 -4.70
N THR A 395 -22.82 18.82 -5.64
CA THR A 395 -22.61 18.46 -7.05
C THR A 395 -21.56 17.37 -7.18
N THR A 396 -20.43 17.48 -6.46
CA THR A 396 -19.35 16.48 -6.55
C THR A 396 -19.80 15.08 -6.13
N ASP A 397 -20.74 14.95 -5.19
CA ASP A 397 -21.30 13.65 -4.79
C ASP A 397 -22.25 13.08 -5.83
N LYS A 398 -23.13 13.92 -6.39
CA LYS A 398 -24.00 13.53 -7.51
C LYS A 398 -23.18 13.01 -8.69
N LEU A 399 -22.09 13.68 -9.04
CA LEU A 399 -21.18 13.24 -10.10
C LEU A 399 -20.53 11.88 -9.78
N ARG A 400 -20.08 11.66 -8.54
CA ARG A 400 -19.54 10.36 -8.11
C ARG A 400 -20.57 9.24 -8.21
N ASP A 401 -21.84 9.53 -7.89
CA ASP A 401 -22.92 8.55 -7.96
C ASP A 401 -23.28 8.21 -9.42
N LEU A 402 -23.34 9.22 -10.30
CA LEU A 402 -23.54 9.04 -11.74
C LEU A 402 -22.43 8.18 -12.37
N ILE A 403 -21.16 8.54 -12.17
CA ILE A 403 -20.02 7.77 -12.69
C ILE A 403 -20.07 6.33 -12.16
N SER A 404 -20.40 6.14 -10.88
CA SER A 404 -20.53 4.80 -10.30
C SER A 404 -21.68 4.00 -10.92
N ALA A 405 -22.80 4.64 -11.25
CA ALA A 405 -23.92 3.98 -11.94
C ALA A 405 -23.54 3.54 -13.36
N MET A 406 -22.83 4.40 -14.10
CA MET A 406 -22.32 4.09 -15.44
C MET A 406 -21.34 2.92 -15.41
N ILE A 407 -20.37 2.93 -14.49
CA ILE A 407 -19.43 1.82 -14.34
C ILE A 407 -20.16 0.51 -13.97
N ARG A 408 -21.16 0.56 -13.08
CA ARG A 408 -21.98 -0.63 -12.75
C ARG A 408 -22.70 -1.20 -13.98
N LYS A 409 -23.22 -0.32 -14.86
CA LYS A 409 -23.85 -0.72 -16.13
C LYS A 409 -22.86 -1.43 -17.04
N VAL A 410 -21.68 -0.84 -17.27
CA VAL A 410 -20.61 -1.44 -18.10
C VAL A 410 -20.15 -2.80 -17.57
N VAL A 411 -19.97 -2.93 -16.25
CA VAL A 411 -19.57 -4.23 -15.65
C VAL A 411 -20.67 -5.29 -15.82
N ARG A 412 -21.95 -4.89 -15.76
CA ARG A 412 -23.07 -5.81 -15.99
C ARG A 412 -23.12 -6.31 -17.44
N GLU A 413 -22.88 -5.43 -18.40
CA GLU A 413 -22.87 -5.74 -19.83
C GLU A 413 -21.67 -6.60 -20.23
N LYS A 414 -20.50 -6.39 -19.61
CA LYS A 414 -19.28 -7.17 -19.87
C LYS A 414 -19.26 -8.55 -19.19
N LYS A 415 -20.24 -8.89 -18.34
CA LYS A 415 -20.34 -10.26 -17.82
C LYS A 415 -20.77 -11.17 -18.97
N PRO A 416 -19.94 -12.13 -19.41
CA PRO A 416 -20.40 -13.14 -20.36
C PRO A 416 -21.60 -13.83 -19.73
N GLY A 417 -22.70 -13.89 -20.50
CA GLY A 417 -23.93 -14.54 -20.07
C GLY A 417 -23.59 -15.91 -19.49
N THR A 418 -24.01 -16.14 -18.26
CA THR A 418 -24.05 -17.47 -17.67
C THR A 418 -24.85 -18.36 -18.60
N CYS A 419 -24.16 -19.22 -19.35
CA CYS A 419 -24.80 -20.29 -20.08
C CYS A 419 -25.64 -21.09 -19.08
N LYS A 420 -26.94 -21.08 -19.29
CA LYS A 420 -27.88 -22.01 -18.67
C LYS A 420 -27.44 -23.43 -19.02
N ASN A 421 -27.56 -24.33 -18.04
CA ASN A 421 -27.43 -25.78 -18.12
C ASN A 421 -26.01 -26.37 -18.22
N LYS A 422 -25.43 -26.73 -17.07
CA LYS A 422 -24.92 -28.09 -16.83
C LYS A 422 -25.21 -28.51 -15.38
N PRO A 423 -25.62 -29.77 -15.15
CA PRO A 423 -26.09 -30.21 -13.85
C PRO A 423 -24.94 -30.38 -12.87
N SER A 424 -25.26 -30.11 -11.61
CA SER A 424 -24.50 -30.41 -10.41
C SER A 424 -24.04 -31.87 -10.37
N ILE A 425 -22.73 -32.11 -10.43
CA ILE A 425 -22.14 -33.32 -9.84
C ILE A 425 -21.72 -32.94 -8.43
N CYS A 426 -22.62 -33.26 -7.50
CA CYS A 426 -22.35 -33.31 -6.08
C CYS A 426 -21.68 -34.65 -5.77
N LYS A 427 -20.67 -34.63 -4.89
CA LYS A 427 -20.24 -35.71 -4.01
C LYS A 427 -19.88 -37.05 -4.66
N ILE A 428 -18.59 -37.39 -4.62
CA ILE A 428 -18.05 -38.63 -4.03
C ILE A 428 -16.53 -38.42 -3.96
N LEU A 429 -16.01 -38.34 -2.73
CA LEU A 429 -14.75 -38.95 -2.24
C LEU A 429 -14.68 -38.61 -0.74
N SER A 430 -15.66 -39.16 -0.03
CA SER A 430 -15.52 -39.54 1.37
C SER A 430 -14.83 -40.90 1.39
N SER A 431 -13.95 -41.11 2.36
CA SER A 431 -13.13 -42.31 2.58
C SER A 431 -11.75 -42.31 1.89
N ALA A 432 -10.80 -41.61 2.52
CA ALA A 432 -9.44 -42.11 2.63
C ALA A 432 -9.09 -42.11 4.12
N CYS A 433 -8.77 -43.29 4.64
CA CYS A 433 -8.44 -43.55 6.04
C CYS A 433 -7.45 -42.53 6.60
N VAL A 434 -7.85 -41.86 7.68
CA VAL A 434 -6.96 -41.12 8.57
C VAL A 434 -6.06 -42.15 9.28
N LEU A 435 -4.85 -42.31 8.77
CA LEU A 435 -3.77 -42.92 9.55
C LEU A 435 -3.19 -41.85 10.48
N PRO A 436 -3.04 -42.11 11.78
CA PRO A 436 -2.45 -41.14 12.69
C PRO A 436 -0.96 -40.99 12.35
N VAL A 437 -0.59 -39.84 11.77
CA VAL A 437 0.82 -39.44 11.63
C VAL A 437 1.33 -39.13 13.03
N ARG A 438 1.97 -40.13 13.65
CA ARG A 438 2.71 -39.92 14.91
C ARG A 438 3.94 -39.06 14.60
N PHE A 439 3.96 -37.84 15.12
CA PHE A 439 5.16 -37.02 15.17
C PHE A 439 6.21 -37.72 16.04
N ALA A 440 7.37 -38.00 15.46
CA ALA A 440 8.54 -38.44 16.20
C ALA A 440 9.29 -37.19 16.68
N ILE A 441 8.92 -36.68 17.85
CA ILE A 441 9.80 -35.84 18.65
C ILE A 441 10.57 -36.82 19.54
N SER A 442 11.78 -37.20 19.11
CA SER A 442 12.66 -38.01 19.94
C SER A 442 13.20 -37.14 21.08
N GLN A 443 13.09 -37.66 22.31
CA GLN A 443 13.75 -37.17 23.52
C GLN A 443 15.26 -37.00 23.32
#